data_AF-A0A1Y5I348-F1
#
_entry.id   AF-A0A1Y5I348-F1
#
_cell.length_a   1.000
_cell.length_b   1.000
_cell.length_c   1.000
_cell.angle_alpha   90.00
_cell.angle_beta   90.00
_cell.angle_gamma   90.00
#
_symmetry.space_group_name_H-M   'P 1'
#
loop_
_entity.id
_entity.type
_entity.pdbx_description
1 polymer ?
#
loop_
_entity_poly.entity_id
_entity_poly.type
_entity_poly.pdbx_seq_one_letter_code
_entity_poly.pdbx_strand_id
1 'polypeptide(L)'
;MATAARARASAIPRARATRGRRLGRARARGSNDDAIDALRELAGDAWSVNRYESKRKEHRTTELGDIVDESASRDNIAEHPGWTAAAKLRLCVEAVADELEMREDEVGERLGTLFALVPGLERRVGEVLTADIVRLAASVEDVAMKIIRMRDLLPEANLAKMLSTRPNLLLESDEEIARKVGELRVSCPRLRWDAILSDYPELWEVRDMRGHVELLREKLDIQDDEGMTRLLSQKPLLLLSVQSRNDMISYDHGSWAQVQATVNGDRFSDGW
;
A
#
# COMPACT_ATOMS: atom_id res chain seq x y z
N MET A 1 -32.80 69.95 14.85
CA MET A 1 -33.57 69.81 13.60
C MET A 1 -32.83 68.78 12.75
N ALA A 2 -33.20 67.49 12.80
CA ALA A 2 -34.24 66.81 11.98
C ALA A 2 -33.77 66.66 10.52
N THR A 3 -33.81 65.53 9.79
CA THR A 3 -34.35 64.15 9.94
C THR A 3 -33.84 63.36 8.71
N ALA A 4 -33.32 62.14 8.85
CA ALA A 4 -33.92 60.82 8.51
C ALA A 4 -33.77 60.31 7.05
N ALA A 5 -33.23 59.07 6.87
CA ALA A 5 -34.01 57.86 6.47
C ALA A 5 -33.15 56.64 6.01
N ARG A 6 -33.40 55.49 6.69
CA ARG A 6 -33.43 54.05 6.28
C ARG A 6 -32.25 53.43 5.48
N ALA A 7 -31.50 52.43 5.97
CA ALA A 7 -31.78 51.07 6.53
C ALA A 7 -31.81 49.93 5.49
N ARG A 8 -30.84 49.00 5.59
CA ARG A 8 -31.03 47.53 5.65
C ARG A 8 -29.72 46.83 6.03
N ALA A 9 -29.74 46.18 7.19
CA ALA A 9 -28.68 45.34 7.73
C ALA A 9 -29.01 43.86 7.47
N SER A 10 -28.03 43.08 7.03
CA SER A 10 -28.04 41.62 7.07
C SER A 10 -27.06 41.20 8.16
N ALA A 11 -27.58 40.76 9.31
CA ALA A 11 -26.80 40.33 10.46
C ALA A 11 -27.04 38.84 10.71
N ILE A 12 -25.94 38.09 10.65
CA ILE A 12 -25.79 36.69 11.06
C ILE A 12 -26.03 36.62 12.59
N PRO A 13 -26.98 35.82 13.10
CA PRO A 13 -27.11 35.64 14.54
C PRO A 13 -26.14 34.59 15.07
N ARG A 14 -25.27 35.06 15.98
CA ARG A 14 -24.40 34.28 16.85
C ARG A 14 -25.19 33.27 17.69
N ALA A 15 -24.66 32.05 17.78
CA ALA A 15 -25.12 30.97 18.65
C ALA A 15 -25.23 31.43 20.11
N ARG A 16 -26.41 31.19 20.71
CA ARG A 16 -26.73 31.58 22.07
C ARG A 16 -26.71 30.34 22.96
N ALA A 17 -25.86 30.42 23.98
CA ALA A 17 -25.67 29.53 25.12
C ALA A 17 -26.86 28.61 25.48
N THR A 18 -26.55 27.31 25.56
CA THR A 18 -27.36 26.26 26.18
C THR A 18 -27.51 26.53 27.68
N ARG A 19 -28.69 27.05 28.07
CA ARG A 19 -29.12 27.08 29.47
C ARG A 19 -29.76 25.73 29.81
N GLY A 20 -29.13 25.02 30.75
CA GLY A 20 -29.61 23.76 31.30
C GLY A 20 -31.05 23.87 31.81
N ARG A 21 -31.90 22.96 31.35
CA ARG A 21 -33.27 22.80 31.85
C ARG A 21 -33.28 21.63 32.82
N ARG A 22 -33.43 21.99 34.10
CA ARG A 22 -33.54 21.07 35.24
C ARG A 22 -34.67 20.06 35.01
N LEU A 23 -34.36 18.78 35.21
CA LEU A 23 -35.33 17.69 35.30
C LEU A 23 -36.21 17.88 36.55
N GLY A 24 -37.39 18.45 36.35
CA GLY A 24 -38.47 18.46 37.32
C GLY A 24 -39.18 17.11 37.29
N ARG A 25 -39.06 16.37 38.39
CA ARG A 25 -39.76 15.11 38.64
C ARG A 25 -41.25 15.39 38.84
N ALA A 26 -42.08 15.10 37.85
CA ALA A 26 -43.55 15.05 37.99
C ALA A 26 -44.04 13.69 37.49
N ARG A 27 -44.80 13.00 38.34
CA ARG A 27 -45.30 11.64 38.14
C ARG A 27 -46.74 11.72 37.60
N ALA A 28 -47.02 10.86 36.61
CA ALA A 28 -48.33 10.30 36.24
C ALA A 28 -49.30 11.12 35.34
N ARG A 29 -49.26 10.84 34.04
CA ARG A 29 -50.26 10.08 33.25
C ARG A 29 -50.11 10.48 31.78
N GLY A 30 -49.10 9.93 31.10
CA GLY A 30 -49.08 9.91 29.64
C GLY A 30 -50.08 8.86 29.19
N SER A 31 -51.06 9.25 28.37
CA SER A 31 -51.97 8.30 27.76
C SER A 31 -51.15 7.34 26.88
N ASN A 32 -51.62 6.10 26.71
CA ASN A 32 -51.07 5.25 25.65
C ASN A 32 -51.15 5.96 24.29
N ASP A 33 -52.08 6.90 24.11
CA ASP A 33 -52.20 7.75 22.93
C ASP A 33 -50.97 8.65 22.71
N ASP A 34 -50.37 9.20 23.78
CA ASP A 34 -49.16 10.03 23.67
C ASP A 34 -47.96 9.18 23.23
N ALA A 35 -47.91 7.91 23.65
CA ALA A 35 -46.89 6.96 23.22
C ALA A 35 -47.12 6.48 21.78
N ILE A 36 -48.38 6.33 21.36
CA ILE A 36 -48.77 5.95 19.99
C ILE A 36 -48.50 7.10 19.01
N ASP A 37 -48.75 8.34 19.39
CA ASP A 37 -48.45 9.50 18.54
C ASP A 37 -46.94 9.77 18.45
N ALA A 38 -46.19 9.56 19.54
CA ALA A 38 -44.71 9.56 19.49
C ALA A 38 -44.15 8.44 18.59
N LEU A 39 -44.78 7.26 18.56
CA LEU A 39 -44.42 6.18 17.64
C LEU A 39 -44.80 6.50 16.18
N ARG A 40 -45.87 7.25 15.94
CA ARG A 40 -46.27 7.72 14.60
C ARG A 40 -45.37 8.82 14.07
N GLU A 41 -44.89 9.72 14.93
CA GLU A 41 -43.86 10.69 14.57
C GLU A 41 -42.52 10.00 14.27
N LEU A 42 -42.15 8.95 15.02
CA LEU A 42 -40.98 8.11 14.70
C LEU A 42 -41.17 7.28 13.42
N ALA A 43 -42.40 6.90 13.07
CA ALA A 43 -42.70 6.19 11.82
C ALA A 43 -42.59 7.09 10.57
N GLY A 44 -42.50 8.42 10.76
CA GLY A 44 -42.15 9.38 9.71
C GLY A 44 -40.67 9.33 9.31
N ASP A 45 -39.80 8.94 10.25
CA ASP A 45 -38.47 8.37 9.98
C ASP A 45 -38.63 6.85 9.89
N ALA A 46 -39.44 6.43 8.92
CA ALA A 46 -39.52 5.05 8.48
C ALA A 46 -38.10 4.53 8.40
N TRP A 47 -37.78 3.48 9.17
CA TRP A 47 -36.52 2.73 9.09
C TRP A 47 -35.87 2.94 7.73
N SER A 48 -34.97 3.92 7.64
CA SER A 48 -34.15 4.02 6.47
C SER A 48 -33.18 2.89 6.68
N VAL A 49 -33.47 1.76 6.03
CA VAL A 49 -32.42 0.82 5.71
C VAL A 49 -31.45 1.66 4.89
N ASN A 50 -30.48 2.28 5.58
CA ASN A 50 -29.34 2.92 4.95
C ASN A 50 -28.92 1.93 3.89
N ARG A 51 -28.98 2.38 2.63
CA ARG A 51 -28.77 1.56 1.45
C ARG A 51 -27.57 0.67 1.77
N TYR A 52 -27.81 -0.65 1.83
CA TYR A 52 -26.73 -1.58 2.09
C TYR A 52 -25.82 -1.55 0.87
N GLU A 53 -24.80 -0.70 0.94
CA GLU A 53 -23.72 -0.67 -0.02
C GLU A 53 -22.83 -1.86 0.33
N SER A 54 -23.09 -2.98 -0.33
CA SER A 54 -22.17 -4.11 -0.22
C SER A 54 -20.82 -3.66 -0.77
N LYS A 55 -19.72 -4.19 -0.21
CA LYS A 55 -18.36 -3.92 -0.71
C LYS A 55 -18.16 -4.37 -2.16
N ARG A 56 -19.14 -5.06 -2.76
CA ARG A 56 -19.04 -5.75 -4.04
C ARG A 56 -19.96 -5.09 -5.06
N LYS A 57 -19.46 -4.76 -6.25
CA LYS A 57 -20.25 -4.17 -7.34
C LYS A 57 -21.35 -5.13 -7.81
N GLU A 58 -21.04 -6.42 -7.88
CA GLU A 58 -21.95 -7.51 -8.24
C GLU A 58 -21.71 -8.75 -7.37
N HIS A 59 -22.78 -9.45 -6.99
CA HIS A 59 -22.68 -10.75 -6.32
C HIS A 59 -22.35 -11.84 -7.34
N ARG A 60 -21.07 -11.93 -7.73
CA ARG A 60 -20.58 -12.97 -8.63
C ARG A 60 -20.27 -14.24 -7.85
N THR A 61 -20.81 -15.35 -8.34
CA THR A 61 -20.54 -16.70 -7.85
C THR A 61 -19.84 -17.51 -8.93
N THR A 62 -18.95 -18.41 -8.53
CA THR A 62 -18.36 -19.41 -9.41
C THR A 62 -19.39 -20.47 -9.82
N GLU A 63 -19.03 -21.38 -10.73
CA GLU A 63 -19.88 -22.50 -11.15
C GLU A 63 -20.31 -23.42 -9.98
N LEU A 64 -19.53 -23.42 -8.88
CA LEU A 64 -19.81 -24.16 -7.66
C LEU A 64 -20.70 -23.40 -6.65
N GLY A 65 -21.12 -22.18 -6.99
CA GLY A 65 -21.91 -21.32 -6.10
C GLY A 65 -21.08 -20.56 -5.06
N ASP A 66 -19.76 -20.76 -5.04
CA ASP A 66 -18.86 -20.02 -4.15
C ASP A 66 -18.76 -18.56 -4.60
N ILE A 67 -18.90 -17.65 -3.65
CA ILE A 67 -18.75 -16.23 -3.88
C ILE A 67 -17.30 -15.95 -4.30
N VAL A 68 -17.09 -15.34 -5.46
CA VAL A 68 -15.75 -15.06 -5.99
C VAL A 68 -14.98 -14.15 -5.03
N ASP A 69 -13.83 -14.59 -4.53
CA ASP A 69 -13.04 -13.84 -3.55
C ASP A 69 -12.39 -12.58 -4.11
N GLU A 70 -12.04 -11.66 -3.19
CA GLU A 70 -11.39 -10.37 -3.48
C GLU A 70 -10.06 -10.54 -4.24
N SER A 71 -9.37 -11.67 -4.05
CA SER A 71 -8.14 -12.03 -4.75
C SER A 71 -8.36 -12.40 -6.21
N ALA A 72 -9.54 -12.92 -6.57
CA ALA A 72 -9.86 -13.42 -7.90
C ALA A 72 -10.56 -12.37 -8.79
N SER A 73 -11.12 -11.30 -8.22
CA SER A 73 -11.78 -10.22 -8.98
C SER A 73 -11.76 -8.89 -8.23
N ARG A 74 -10.59 -8.24 -8.16
CA ARG A 74 -10.40 -6.89 -7.57
C ARG A 74 -11.34 -5.84 -8.20
N ASP A 75 -11.67 -6.00 -9.48
CA ASP A 75 -12.56 -5.11 -10.21
C ASP A 75 -14.00 -5.08 -9.66
N ASN A 76 -14.38 -6.15 -8.95
CA ASN A 76 -15.69 -6.31 -8.35
C ASN A 76 -15.82 -5.64 -6.97
N ILE A 77 -14.79 -4.95 -6.48
CA ILE A 77 -14.90 -4.17 -5.24
C ILE A 77 -15.47 -2.80 -5.59
N ALA A 78 -16.59 -2.43 -4.95
CA ALA A 78 -17.17 -1.10 -5.06
C ALA A 78 -16.28 -0.14 -4.27
N GLU A 79 -15.64 0.81 -4.96
CA GLU A 79 -14.94 1.89 -4.27
C GLU A 79 -15.98 2.75 -3.53
N HIS A 80 -15.72 3.03 -2.25
CA HIS A 80 -16.62 3.86 -1.45
C HIS A 80 -16.81 5.22 -2.13
N PRO A 81 -18.04 5.78 -2.18
CA PRO A 81 -18.27 7.11 -2.73
C PRO A 81 -17.37 8.13 -2.01
N GLY A 82 -16.51 8.81 -2.78
CA GLY A 82 -15.50 9.75 -2.25
C GLY A 82 -14.07 9.20 -2.22
N TRP A 83 -13.85 7.88 -2.26
CA TRP A 83 -12.52 7.25 -2.29
C TRP A 83 -11.91 7.22 -3.70
N THR A 84 -11.95 8.38 -4.36
CA THR A 84 -11.38 8.58 -5.70
C THR A 84 -9.86 8.64 -5.66
N ALA A 85 -9.18 8.43 -6.79
CA ALA A 85 -7.72 8.61 -6.88
C ALA A 85 -7.25 10.01 -6.39
N ALA A 86 -8.04 11.05 -6.66
CA ALA A 86 -7.77 12.40 -6.17
C ALA A 86 -7.90 12.51 -4.63
N ALA A 87 -8.85 11.80 -4.03
CA ALA A 87 -8.99 11.75 -2.57
C ALA A 87 -7.87 10.93 -1.91
N LYS A 88 -7.45 9.81 -2.52
CA LYS A 88 -6.28 9.03 -2.06
C LYS A 88 -5.01 9.89 -2.08
N LEU A 89 -4.81 10.67 -3.14
CA LEU A 89 -3.66 11.57 -3.25
C LEU A 89 -3.70 12.71 -2.23
N ARG A 90 -4.86 13.32 -1.98
CA ARG A 90 -5.03 14.32 -0.90
C ARG A 90 -4.71 13.73 0.47
N LEU A 91 -5.21 12.53 0.76
CA LEU A 91 -4.88 11.84 2.00
C LEU A 91 -3.38 11.55 2.11
N CYS A 92 -2.72 11.18 1.00
CA CYS A 92 -1.27 11.00 1.00
C CYS A 92 -0.56 12.32 1.31
N VAL A 93 -0.98 13.44 0.72
CA VAL A 93 -0.40 14.78 1.01
C VAL A 93 -0.58 15.14 2.48
N GLU A 94 -1.78 14.96 3.04
CA GLU A 94 -2.09 15.23 4.45
C GLU A 94 -1.23 14.35 5.38
N ALA A 95 -1.16 13.04 5.12
CA ALA A 95 -0.34 12.13 5.90
C ALA A 95 1.16 12.46 5.83
N VAL A 96 1.67 12.84 4.65
CA VAL A 96 3.07 13.26 4.45
C VAL A 96 3.36 14.59 5.16
N ALA A 97 2.42 15.54 5.12
CA ALA A 97 2.54 16.83 5.79
C ALA A 97 2.60 16.67 7.31
N ASP A 98 1.75 15.79 7.87
CA ASP A 98 1.77 15.44 9.28
C ASP A 98 3.08 14.73 9.69
N GLU A 99 3.56 13.77 8.89
CA GLU A 99 4.76 12.98 9.21
C GLU A 99 6.05 13.80 9.09
N LEU A 100 6.12 14.75 8.15
CA LEU A 100 7.29 15.62 7.95
C LEU A 100 7.21 16.95 8.71
N GLU A 101 6.10 17.22 9.41
CA GLU A 101 5.80 18.52 10.05
C GLU A 101 5.93 19.70 9.07
N MET A 102 5.44 19.51 7.84
CA MET A 102 5.54 20.47 6.74
C MET A 102 4.17 21.01 6.35
N ARG A 103 4.15 22.17 5.66
CA ARG A 103 2.91 22.69 5.09
C ARG A 103 2.48 21.84 3.88
N GLU A 104 1.19 21.58 3.75
CA GLU A 104 0.61 20.80 2.65
C GLU A 104 1.02 21.32 1.25
N ASP A 105 1.09 22.65 1.08
CA ASP A 105 1.50 23.27 -0.19
C ASP A 105 2.94 22.87 -0.59
N GLU A 106 3.86 22.86 0.37
CA GLU A 106 5.27 22.51 0.15
C GLU A 106 5.45 21.02 -0.14
N VAL A 107 4.66 20.17 0.54
CA VAL A 107 4.58 18.74 0.25
C VAL A 107 4.02 18.48 -1.14
N GLY A 108 3.01 19.25 -1.56
CA GLY A 108 2.45 19.19 -2.91
C GLY A 108 3.48 19.49 -3.99
N GLU A 109 4.35 20.50 -3.78
CA GLU A 109 5.45 20.82 -4.69
C GLU A 109 6.51 19.71 -4.75
N ARG A 110 6.88 19.14 -3.60
CA ARG A 110 7.83 18.01 -3.53
C ARG A 110 7.28 16.75 -4.20
N LEU A 111 6.01 16.43 -3.98
CA LEU A 111 5.35 15.32 -4.67
C LEU A 111 5.22 15.57 -6.17
N GLY A 112 4.91 16.80 -6.59
CA GLY A 112 4.93 17.17 -8.01
C GLY A 112 6.30 16.96 -8.64
N THR A 113 7.37 17.33 -7.93
CA THR A 113 8.75 17.10 -8.36
C THR A 113 9.07 15.60 -8.43
N LEU A 114 8.64 14.82 -7.43
CA LEU A 114 8.80 13.36 -7.41
C LEU A 114 8.09 12.70 -8.60
N PHE A 115 6.87 13.12 -8.93
CA PHE A 115 6.13 12.60 -10.09
C PHE A 115 6.75 13.00 -11.43
N ALA A 116 7.43 14.15 -11.49
CA ALA A 116 8.20 14.55 -12.66
C ALA A 116 9.47 13.70 -12.82
N LEU A 117 10.12 13.31 -11.72
CA LEU A 117 11.30 12.42 -11.74
C LEU A 117 10.94 10.96 -12.07
N VAL A 118 9.82 10.46 -11.56
CA VAL A 118 9.34 9.09 -11.78
C VAL A 118 7.96 9.12 -12.43
N PRO A 119 7.88 9.25 -13.77
CA PRO A 119 6.60 9.30 -14.46
C PRO A 119 5.83 7.98 -14.30
N GLY A 120 4.53 8.09 -14.04
CA GLY A 120 3.63 6.95 -13.82
C GLY A 120 3.43 6.56 -12.36
N LEU A 121 4.24 7.08 -11.44
CA LEU A 121 4.05 6.88 -9.99
C LEU A 121 2.71 7.46 -9.52
N GLU A 122 2.28 8.58 -10.09
CA GLU A 122 1.00 9.27 -9.80
C GLU A 122 -0.22 8.32 -9.87
N ARG A 123 -0.22 7.38 -10.83
CA ARG A 123 -1.34 6.47 -11.07
C ARG A 123 -1.41 5.35 -10.03
N ARG A 124 -0.31 5.14 -9.32
CA ARG A 124 -0.13 4.09 -8.32
C ARG A 124 -0.17 4.63 -6.89
N VAL A 125 -0.43 5.92 -6.73
CA VAL A 125 -0.71 6.55 -5.43
C VAL A 125 -2.02 5.95 -4.90
N GLY A 126 -1.89 4.99 -3.98
CA GLY A 126 -2.99 4.18 -3.43
C GLY A 126 -2.78 2.66 -3.56
N GLU A 127 -1.89 2.21 -4.44
CA GLU A 127 -1.41 0.82 -4.49
C GLU A 127 -0.09 0.66 -3.73
N VAL A 128 0.76 1.69 -3.79
CA VAL A 128 2.01 1.78 -3.04
C VAL A 128 1.72 2.20 -1.61
N LEU A 129 2.50 1.68 -0.66
CA LEU A 129 2.38 2.07 0.75
C LEU A 129 2.67 3.57 0.90
N THR A 130 1.76 4.30 1.55
CA THR A 130 1.89 5.75 1.77
C THR A 130 3.22 6.09 2.45
N ALA A 131 3.67 5.25 3.41
CA ALA A 131 4.95 5.42 4.09
C ALA A 131 6.16 5.44 3.14
N ASP A 132 6.14 4.64 2.07
CA ASP A 132 7.22 4.64 1.08
C ASP A 132 7.21 5.93 0.26
N ILE A 133 6.01 6.43 -0.09
CA ILE A 133 5.85 7.72 -0.77
C ILE A 133 6.32 8.88 0.11
N VAL A 134 6.01 8.85 1.41
CA VAL A 134 6.48 9.86 2.39
C VAL A 134 8.01 9.91 2.41
N ARG A 135 8.66 8.74 2.55
CA ARG A 135 10.11 8.65 2.57
C ARG A 135 10.75 9.20 1.30
N LEU A 136 10.16 8.92 0.14
CA LEU A 136 10.61 9.44 -1.15
C LEU A 136 10.38 10.95 -1.28
N ALA A 137 9.24 11.46 -0.82
CA ALA A 137 8.92 12.88 -0.82
C ALA A 137 9.80 13.69 0.16
N ALA A 138 10.26 13.06 1.24
CA ALA A 138 11.21 13.65 2.17
C ALA A 138 12.60 13.85 1.54
N SER A 139 12.99 12.97 0.61
CA SER A 139 14.35 12.83 0.08
C SER A 139 14.41 12.96 -1.46
N VAL A 140 13.69 13.93 -2.02
CA VAL A 140 13.57 14.11 -3.49
C VAL A 140 14.94 14.29 -4.18
N GLU A 141 15.87 15.01 -3.56
CA GLU A 141 17.22 15.23 -4.11
C GLU A 141 18.03 13.92 -4.16
N ASP A 142 17.95 13.11 -3.09
CA ASP A 142 18.60 11.81 -3.02
C ASP A 142 18.01 10.85 -4.07
N VAL A 143 16.68 10.90 -4.27
CA VAL A 143 16.00 10.14 -5.33
C VAL A 143 16.55 10.50 -6.71
N ALA A 144 16.74 11.79 -7.02
CA ALA A 144 17.30 12.22 -8.30
C ALA A 144 18.74 11.71 -8.50
N MET A 145 19.59 11.86 -7.47
CA MET A 145 20.97 11.35 -7.50
C MET A 145 21.01 9.83 -7.66
N LYS A 146 20.09 9.12 -7.03
CA LYS A 146 19.99 7.68 -7.11
C LYS A 146 19.55 7.20 -8.49
N ILE A 147 18.61 7.89 -9.13
CA ILE A 147 18.22 7.60 -10.52
C ILE A 147 19.44 7.72 -11.46
N ILE A 148 20.30 8.73 -11.25
CA ILE A 148 21.54 8.90 -12.02
C ILE A 148 22.49 7.72 -11.78
N ARG A 149 22.74 7.34 -10.52
CA ARG A 149 23.59 6.18 -10.19
C ARG A 149 23.05 4.87 -10.75
N MET A 150 21.74 4.67 -10.69
CA MET A 150 21.09 3.51 -11.30
C MET A 150 21.23 3.50 -12.82
N ARG A 151 21.27 4.67 -13.47
CA ARG A 151 21.54 4.78 -14.90
C ARG A 151 22.98 4.38 -15.25
N ASP A 152 23.94 4.68 -14.38
CA ASP A 152 25.32 4.24 -14.55
C ASP A 152 25.47 2.72 -14.36
N LEU A 153 24.73 2.13 -13.41
CA LEU A 153 24.73 0.67 -13.16
C LEU A 153 24.01 -0.11 -14.27
N LEU A 154 22.88 0.40 -14.76
CA LEU A 154 21.98 -0.24 -15.72
C LEU A 154 21.72 0.70 -16.92
N PRO A 155 22.72 0.92 -17.80
CA PRO A 155 22.63 1.90 -18.88
C PRO A 155 21.55 1.55 -19.93
N GLU A 156 21.25 0.26 -20.14
CA GLU A 156 20.25 -0.17 -21.11
C GLU A 156 18.85 -0.36 -20.50
N ALA A 157 18.70 -0.23 -19.18
CA ALA A 157 17.42 -0.46 -18.51
C ALA A 157 16.44 0.69 -18.71
N ASN A 158 15.15 0.36 -18.82
CA ASN A 158 14.07 1.33 -18.75
C ASN A 158 13.73 1.63 -17.29
N LEU A 159 14.47 2.60 -16.71
CA LEU A 159 14.30 3.01 -15.32
C LEU A 159 12.90 3.54 -15.03
N ALA A 160 12.28 4.28 -15.96
CA ALA A 160 10.94 4.83 -15.76
C ALA A 160 9.91 3.71 -15.53
N LYS A 161 9.92 2.68 -16.38
CA LYS A 161 9.06 1.50 -16.22
C LYS A 161 9.36 0.80 -14.90
N MET A 162 10.62 0.49 -14.64
CA MET A 162 11.05 -0.26 -13.46
C MET A 162 10.66 0.45 -12.14
N LEU A 163 10.94 1.75 -12.04
CA LEU A 163 10.67 2.55 -10.84
C LEU A 163 9.18 2.85 -10.65
N SER A 164 8.42 3.01 -11.74
CA SER A 164 6.95 3.14 -11.65
C SER A 164 6.30 1.87 -11.08
N THR A 165 6.83 0.69 -11.43
CA THR A 165 6.37 -0.60 -10.91
C THR A 165 6.87 -0.86 -9.49
N ARG A 166 8.10 -0.48 -9.16
CA ARG A 166 8.69 -0.71 -7.84
C ARG A 166 9.42 0.53 -7.30
N PRO A 167 8.69 1.49 -6.70
CA PRO A 167 9.27 2.71 -6.14
C PRO A 167 10.24 2.43 -4.98
N ASN A 168 10.02 1.33 -4.25
CA ASN A 168 10.82 0.94 -3.08
C ASN A 168 12.29 0.68 -3.42
N LEU A 169 12.61 0.42 -4.69
CA LEU A 169 13.99 0.29 -5.16
C LEU A 169 14.79 1.59 -4.93
N LEU A 170 14.13 2.75 -4.95
CA LEU A 170 14.73 4.04 -4.62
C LEU A 170 15.04 4.19 -3.12
N LEU A 171 14.51 3.32 -2.26
CA LEU A 171 14.81 3.29 -0.83
C LEU A 171 15.90 2.28 -0.43
N GLU A 172 16.25 1.31 -1.30
CA GLU A 172 17.31 0.32 -1.05
C GLU A 172 18.72 0.95 -1.02
N SER A 173 19.79 0.25 -0.61
CA SER A 173 21.13 0.83 -0.70
C SER A 173 21.72 0.68 -2.12
N ASP A 174 22.46 1.69 -2.59
CA ASP A 174 23.11 1.65 -3.91
C ASP A 174 24.12 0.49 -4.02
N GLU A 175 24.80 0.18 -2.92
CA GLU A 175 25.78 -0.91 -2.83
C GLU A 175 25.11 -2.27 -2.99
N GLU A 176 23.93 -2.49 -2.39
CA GLU A 176 23.17 -3.73 -2.55
C GLU A 176 22.67 -3.90 -3.99
N ILE A 177 22.18 -2.83 -4.61
CA ILE A 177 21.75 -2.85 -6.02
C ILE A 177 22.95 -3.21 -6.92
N ALA A 178 24.09 -2.54 -6.73
CA ALA A 178 25.31 -2.82 -7.49
C ALA A 178 25.81 -4.26 -7.28
N ARG A 179 25.79 -4.75 -6.03
CA ARG A 179 26.16 -6.13 -5.69
C ARG A 179 25.27 -7.15 -6.41
N LYS A 180 23.94 -7.00 -6.29
CA LYS A 180 22.96 -7.89 -6.94
C LYS A 180 23.16 -7.96 -8.46
N VAL A 181 23.31 -6.81 -9.11
CA VAL A 181 23.56 -6.73 -10.56
C VAL A 181 24.91 -7.35 -10.93
N GLY A 182 25.96 -7.10 -10.14
CA GLY A 182 27.28 -7.69 -10.34
C GLY A 182 27.25 -9.21 -10.25
N GLU A 183 26.57 -9.75 -9.24
CA GLU A 183 26.38 -11.20 -9.03
C GLU A 183 25.66 -11.87 -10.20
N LEU A 184 24.62 -11.25 -10.74
CA LEU A 184 23.90 -11.74 -11.92
C LEU A 184 24.77 -11.74 -13.18
N ARG A 185 25.53 -10.66 -13.40
CA ARG A 185 26.45 -10.54 -14.54
C ARG A 185 27.59 -11.57 -14.49
N VAL A 186 28.06 -11.92 -13.30
CA VAL A 186 29.04 -13.01 -13.12
C VAL A 186 28.42 -14.38 -13.38
N SER A 187 27.21 -14.62 -12.86
CA SER A 187 26.56 -15.93 -12.94
C SER A 187 26.08 -16.26 -14.35
N CYS A 188 25.61 -15.27 -15.11
CA CYS A 188 25.26 -15.43 -16.51
C CYS A 188 25.66 -14.20 -17.34
N PRO A 189 26.90 -14.15 -17.87
CA PRO A 189 27.44 -12.95 -18.53
C PRO A 189 26.81 -12.67 -19.91
N ARG A 190 26.21 -13.68 -20.55
CA ARG A 190 25.61 -13.54 -21.89
C ARG A 190 24.20 -12.95 -21.87
N LEU A 191 23.58 -12.82 -20.70
CA LEU A 191 22.23 -12.28 -20.54
C LEU A 191 22.25 -10.76 -20.44
N ARG A 192 21.31 -10.12 -21.14
CA ARG A 192 21.05 -8.68 -21.04
C ARG A 192 20.19 -8.40 -19.80
N TRP A 193 20.82 -8.53 -18.63
CA TRP A 193 20.16 -8.34 -17.33
C TRP A 193 19.48 -6.97 -17.19
N ASP A 194 20.05 -5.93 -17.78
CA ASP A 194 19.48 -4.58 -17.78
C ASP A 194 18.05 -4.54 -18.35
N ALA A 195 17.81 -5.23 -19.48
CA ALA A 195 16.49 -5.30 -20.08
C ALA A 195 15.54 -6.19 -19.26
N ILE A 196 16.05 -7.32 -18.75
CA ILE A 196 15.26 -8.28 -17.97
C ILE A 196 14.79 -7.67 -16.66
N LEU A 197 15.67 -7.01 -15.91
CA LEU A 197 15.33 -6.36 -14.63
C LEU A 197 14.40 -5.15 -14.83
N SER A 198 14.47 -4.51 -16.00
CA SER A 198 13.54 -3.47 -16.42
C SER A 198 12.13 -4.02 -16.68
N ASP A 199 12.04 -5.17 -17.35
CA ASP A 199 10.78 -5.78 -17.75
C ASP A 199 10.11 -6.61 -16.66
N TYR A 200 10.91 -7.15 -15.74
CA TYR A 200 10.48 -7.97 -14.60
C TYR A 200 11.02 -7.40 -13.27
N PRO A 201 10.45 -6.27 -12.78
CA PRO A 201 10.90 -5.63 -11.54
C PRO A 201 10.70 -6.50 -10.29
N GLU A 202 9.89 -7.56 -10.36
CA GLU A 202 9.66 -8.50 -9.25
C GLU A 202 10.94 -9.26 -8.87
N LEU A 203 11.89 -9.42 -9.80
CA LEU A 203 13.15 -10.12 -9.55
C LEU A 203 14.01 -9.44 -8.47
N TRP A 204 13.82 -8.15 -8.23
CA TRP A 204 14.53 -7.40 -7.19
C TRP A 204 14.22 -7.88 -5.76
N GLU A 205 13.11 -8.60 -5.55
CA GLU A 205 12.73 -9.18 -4.26
C GLU A 205 13.65 -10.29 -3.80
N VAL A 206 14.33 -10.96 -4.74
CA VAL A 206 15.28 -12.03 -4.43
C VAL A 206 16.47 -11.44 -3.68
N ARG A 207 16.70 -11.91 -2.46
CA ARG A 207 17.82 -11.45 -1.62
C ARG A 207 19.16 -11.94 -2.14
N ASP A 208 19.21 -13.21 -2.56
CA ASP A 208 20.40 -13.89 -3.07
C ASP A 208 20.19 -14.36 -4.52
N MET A 209 20.37 -13.42 -5.45
CA MET A 209 20.13 -13.68 -6.88
C MET A 209 21.06 -14.76 -7.44
N ARG A 210 22.32 -14.80 -7.00
CA ARG A 210 23.28 -15.80 -7.43
C ARG A 210 22.90 -17.19 -6.93
N GLY A 211 22.59 -17.32 -5.64
CA GLY A 211 22.17 -18.59 -5.06
C GLY A 211 20.94 -19.17 -5.77
N HIS A 212 20.01 -18.31 -6.23
CA HIS A 212 18.83 -18.74 -6.97
C HIS A 212 19.17 -19.26 -8.37
N VAL A 213 20.11 -18.63 -9.07
CA VAL A 213 20.61 -19.11 -10.36
C VAL A 213 21.30 -20.46 -10.22
N GLU A 214 22.14 -20.63 -9.19
CA GLU A 214 22.88 -21.87 -8.91
C GLU A 214 21.91 -23.01 -8.52
N LEU A 215 20.95 -22.76 -7.63
CA LEU A 215 19.92 -23.74 -7.24
C LEU A 215 18.99 -24.10 -8.41
N LEU A 216 18.65 -23.14 -9.27
CA LEU A 216 17.84 -23.42 -10.46
C LEU A 216 18.60 -24.32 -11.45
N ARG A 217 19.92 -24.10 -11.58
CA ARG A 217 20.81 -24.93 -12.38
C ARG A 217 20.84 -26.38 -11.87
N GLU A 218 20.96 -26.55 -10.54
CA GLU A 218 20.92 -27.86 -9.89
C GLU A 218 19.57 -28.57 -10.09
N LYS A 219 18.45 -27.87 -9.84
CA LYS A 219 17.10 -28.47 -9.92
C LYS A 219 16.70 -28.90 -11.32
N LEU A 220 17.20 -28.22 -12.35
CA LEU A 220 16.88 -28.51 -13.74
C LEU A 220 17.95 -29.37 -14.44
N ASP A 221 18.98 -29.81 -13.70
CA ASP A 221 20.13 -30.57 -14.20
C ASP A 221 20.76 -29.95 -15.46
N ILE A 222 20.87 -28.63 -15.47
CA ILE A 222 21.42 -27.88 -16.61
C ILE A 222 22.93 -27.76 -16.41
N GLN A 223 23.68 -28.58 -17.14
CA GLN A 223 25.15 -28.57 -17.09
C GLN A 223 25.75 -27.42 -17.92
N ASP A 224 25.03 -26.94 -18.94
CA ASP A 224 25.53 -25.94 -19.90
C ASP A 224 25.07 -24.51 -19.57
N ASP A 225 26.02 -23.57 -19.54
CA ASP A 225 25.72 -22.13 -19.36
C ASP A 225 24.80 -21.57 -20.45
N GLU A 226 24.84 -22.13 -21.66
CA GLU A 226 23.98 -21.72 -22.77
C GLU A 226 22.53 -22.16 -22.57
N GLY A 227 22.31 -23.35 -22.01
CA GLY A 227 20.97 -23.82 -21.63
C GLY A 227 20.34 -22.93 -20.58
N MET A 228 21.13 -22.54 -19.57
CA MET A 228 20.69 -21.62 -18.52
C MET A 228 20.39 -20.23 -19.07
N THR A 229 21.26 -19.72 -19.94
CA THR A 229 21.08 -18.42 -20.60
C THR A 229 19.79 -18.40 -21.41
N ARG A 230 19.51 -19.45 -22.17
CA ARG A 230 18.30 -19.59 -22.98
C ARG A 230 17.05 -19.65 -22.11
N LEU A 231 17.07 -20.44 -21.03
CA LEU A 231 15.94 -20.58 -20.11
C LEU A 231 15.57 -19.23 -19.49
N LEU A 232 16.55 -18.54 -18.90
CA LEU A 232 16.33 -17.26 -18.22
C LEU A 232 15.97 -16.13 -19.20
N SER A 233 16.46 -16.19 -20.44
CA SER A 233 16.07 -15.21 -21.46
C SER A 233 14.59 -15.31 -21.84
N GLN A 234 14.01 -16.52 -21.78
CA GLN A 234 12.61 -16.77 -22.13
C GLN A 234 11.67 -16.67 -20.93
N LYS A 235 12.14 -17.13 -19.75
CA LYS A 235 11.34 -17.23 -18.52
C LYS A 235 12.15 -16.78 -17.30
N PRO A 236 12.42 -15.48 -17.16
CA PRO A 236 13.25 -14.97 -16.07
C PRO A 236 12.57 -15.10 -14.70
N LEU A 237 11.24 -15.09 -14.64
CA LEU A 237 10.46 -15.28 -13.40
C LEU A 237 10.66 -16.65 -12.73
N LEU A 238 11.28 -17.63 -13.41
CA LEU A 238 11.63 -18.90 -12.80
C LEU A 238 12.60 -18.73 -11.62
N LEU A 239 13.36 -17.64 -11.56
CA LEU A 239 14.21 -17.33 -10.40
C LEU A 239 13.41 -17.14 -9.10
N LEU A 240 12.14 -16.74 -9.20
CA LEU A 240 11.24 -16.62 -8.05
C LEU A 240 10.68 -17.98 -7.58
N SER A 241 10.68 -18.99 -8.45
CA SER A 241 10.19 -20.33 -8.10
C SER A 241 11.18 -21.13 -7.25
N VAL A 242 12.41 -20.66 -7.16
CA VAL A 242 13.45 -21.24 -6.33
C VAL A 242 13.58 -20.40 -5.08
N GLN A 243 13.63 -21.05 -3.94
CA GLN A 243 13.81 -20.39 -2.65
C GLN A 243 15.16 -20.85 -2.10
N SER A 244 16.07 -19.90 -1.91
CA SER A 244 17.30 -20.15 -1.17
C SER A 244 17.04 -20.17 0.34
N ARG A 245 17.95 -20.75 1.13
CA ARG A 245 17.85 -20.76 2.60
C ARG A 245 17.73 -19.36 3.21
N ASN A 246 18.25 -18.34 2.53
CA ASN A 246 18.20 -16.94 2.95
C ASN A 246 16.79 -16.31 2.78
N ASP A 247 15.95 -16.92 1.95
CA ASP A 247 14.57 -16.52 1.69
C ASP A 247 13.55 -17.42 2.41
N MET A 248 14.02 -18.43 3.14
CA MET A 248 13.15 -19.16 4.07
C MET A 248 12.84 -18.27 5.26
N ILE A 249 11.56 -18.19 5.64
CA ILE A 249 11.19 -17.71 6.97
C ILE A 249 11.95 -18.60 7.95
N SER A 250 12.85 -18.00 8.74
CA SER A 250 13.45 -18.70 9.86
C SER A 250 12.29 -19.07 10.77
N TYR A 251 11.85 -20.32 10.69
CA TYR A 251 11.14 -20.88 11.82
C TYR A 251 12.10 -20.72 12.98
N ASP A 252 11.66 -20.00 14.00
CA ASP A 252 12.25 -20.04 15.32
C ASP A 252 12.04 -21.48 15.83
N HIS A 253 12.78 -22.41 15.23
CA HIS A 253 13.11 -23.64 15.88
C HIS A 253 14.06 -23.19 16.96
N GLY A 254 13.49 -22.78 18.09
CA GLY A 254 14.22 -22.52 19.33
C GLY A 254 15.32 -23.55 19.38
N SER A 255 16.56 -23.05 19.52
CA SER A 255 17.82 -23.72 19.18
C SER A 255 17.75 -25.25 19.32
N TRP A 256 18.50 -26.01 18.51
CA TRP A 256 18.50 -27.49 18.63
C TRP A 256 18.68 -28.02 20.09
N ALA A 257 19.36 -27.24 20.94
CA ALA A 257 19.42 -27.43 22.39
C ALA A 257 18.07 -27.30 23.13
N GLN A 258 17.22 -26.34 22.77
CA GLN A 258 15.84 -26.16 23.23
C GLN A 258 14.94 -27.33 22.81
N VAL A 259 15.00 -27.77 21.54
CA VAL A 259 14.25 -28.97 21.10
C VAL A 259 14.70 -30.21 21.89
N GLN A 260 16.01 -30.37 22.12
CA GLN A 260 16.51 -31.43 22.99
C GLN A 260 16.04 -31.28 24.45
N ALA A 261 15.99 -30.07 25.00
CA ALA A 261 15.51 -29.81 26.36
C ALA A 261 14.01 -30.13 26.50
N THR A 262 13.18 -29.75 25.54
CA THR A 262 11.74 -30.07 25.52
C THR A 262 11.50 -31.57 25.35
N VAL A 263 12.24 -32.24 24.47
CA VAL A 263 12.16 -33.70 24.28
C VAL A 263 12.65 -34.45 25.53
N ASN A 264 13.63 -33.90 26.24
CA ASN A 264 14.13 -34.43 27.51
C ASN A 264 13.27 -34.03 28.73
N GLY A 265 12.12 -33.37 28.51
CA GLY A 265 11.09 -33.13 29.53
C GLY A 265 11.30 -31.88 30.39
N ASP A 266 12.18 -30.96 29.99
CA ASP A 266 12.38 -29.72 30.72
C ASP A 266 11.27 -28.71 30.38
N ARG A 267 10.35 -28.49 31.33
CA ARG A 267 9.15 -27.65 31.15
C ARG A 267 9.39 -26.17 31.44
N PHE A 268 10.64 -25.76 31.63
CA PHE A 268 11.02 -24.39 32.03
C PHE A 268 11.74 -23.58 30.95
N SER A 269 11.75 -24.02 29.69
CA SER A 269 12.10 -23.10 28.61
C SER A 269 10.92 -22.16 28.38
N ASP A 270 10.89 -21.04 29.12
CA ASP A 270 9.95 -19.94 28.87
C ASP A 270 10.05 -19.53 27.40
N GLY A 271 8.94 -19.67 26.68
CA GLY A 271 8.78 -19.24 25.30
C GLY A 271 7.51 -18.43 25.17
N TRP A 272 7.68 -17.16 24.78
CA TRP A 272 6.75 -16.52 23.84
C TRP A 272 6.96 -17.17 22.47
#